data_AF-A0A6L3F899-F1
#
_entry.id   AF-A0A6L3F899-F1
#
_cell.length_a   1.000
_cell.length_b   1.000
_cell.length_c   1.000
_cell.angle_alpha   90.00
_cell.angle_beta   90.00
_cell.angle_gamma   90.00
#
_symmetry.space_group_name_H-M   'P 1'
#
loop_
_entity.id
_entity.type
_entity.pdbx_description
1 polymer ?
#
loop_
_entity_poly.entity_id
_entity_poly.type
_entity_poly.pdbx_seq_one_letter_code
_entity_poly.pdbx_strand_id
1 'polypeptide(L)'
;MEPESMVHALKQICSLLAPGGCLIDMHPISEPAPITVRLADEHHLVGWVREDSDYDAYLLADEALETVTSAALSAGVSQHIYHLQSAETFAFITYFDTLSDLRQFLADEWSAAYLEDLVAMQIESLMHSPVPDQEIIVKEIVQISLLYQR
;
A
#
# COMPACT_ATOMS: atom_id res chain seq x y z
N MET A 1 8.48 11.64 6.98
CA MET A 1 9.27 10.93 8.02
C MET A 1 10.63 10.68 7.40
N GLU A 2 11.74 10.73 8.14
CA GLU A 2 13.06 10.43 7.55
C GLU A 2 13.36 8.91 7.65
N PRO A 3 14.01 8.29 6.64
CA PRO A 3 14.30 6.85 6.66
C PRO A 3 15.11 6.40 7.89
N GLU A 4 15.99 7.26 8.40
CA GLU A 4 16.75 7.00 9.63
C GLU A 4 15.87 6.77 10.87
N SER A 5 14.69 7.41 10.92
CA SER A 5 13.72 7.23 12.01
C SER A 5 13.06 5.85 11.97
N MET A 6 12.71 5.36 10.77
CA MET A 6 12.13 4.02 10.60
C MET A 6 13.14 2.93 10.92
N VAL A 7 14.38 3.07 10.44
CA VAL A 7 15.49 2.15 10.80
C VAL A 7 15.74 2.15 12.31
N HIS A 8 15.66 3.31 12.97
CA HIS A 8 15.77 3.38 14.43
C HIS A 8 14.63 2.63 15.13
N ALA A 9 13.40 2.77 14.67
CA ALA A 9 12.25 2.03 15.20
C ALA A 9 12.43 0.51 15.03
N LEU A 10 12.86 0.04 13.86
CA LEU A 10 13.14 -1.37 13.59
C LEU A 10 14.22 -1.95 14.54
N LYS A 11 15.25 -1.15 14.84
CA LYS A 11 16.27 -1.50 15.85
C LYS A 11 15.70 -1.61 17.26
N GLN A 12 14.83 -0.67 17.65
CA GLN A 12 14.17 -0.71 18.96
C GLN A 12 13.28 -1.95 19.07
N ILE A 13 12.46 -2.24 18.06
CA ILE A 13 11.63 -3.45 18.00
C ILE A 13 12.50 -4.70 18.15
N CYS A 14 13.62 -4.79 17.44
CA CYS A 14 14.54 -5.93 17.50
C CYS A 14 15.05 -6.17 18.94
N SER A 15 15.36 -5.09 19.68
CA SER A 15 15.83 -5.20 21.06
C SER A 15 14.75 -5.64 22.07
N LEU A 16 13.48 -5.54 21.69
CA LEU A 16 12.33 -5.95 22.52
C LEU A 16 11.87 -7.38 22.21
N LEU A 17 12.26 -7.94 21.06
CA LEU A 17 11.92 -9.32 20.71
C LEU A 17 12.64 -10.31 21.63
N ALA A 18 11.92 -11.32 22.10
CA ALA A 18 12.52 -12.48 22.75
C ALA A 18 13.41 -13.23 21.74
N PRO A 19 14.45 -13.97 22.20
CA PRO A 19 15.28 -14.77 21.31
C PRO A 19 14.45 -15.70 20.42
N GLY A 20 14.67 -15.60 19.10
CA GLY A 20 13.90 -16.34 18.09
C GLY A 20 12.54 -15.71 17.74
N GLY A 21 12.25 -14.51 18.26
CA GLY A 21 11.09 -13.72 17.89
C GLY A 21 11.16 -13.25 16.43
N CYS A 22 9.99 -12.93 15.89
CA CYS A 22 9.85 -12.40 14.55
C CYS A 22 9.08 -11.07 14.56
N LEU A 23 9.34 -10.28 13.53
CA LEU A 23 8.58 -9.09 13.15
C LEU A 23 7.79 -9.44 11.89
N ILE A 24 6.49 -9.20 11.94
CA ILE A 24 5.65 -9.14 10.74
C ILE A 24 5.50 -7.68 10.40
N ASP A 25 5.94 -7.32 9.20
CA ASP A 25 5.79 -6.01 8.63
C ASP A 25 4.73 -6.08 7.51
N MET A 26 3.87 -5.08 7.44
CA MET A 26 2.77 -5.04 6.48
C MET A 26 2.40 -3.58 6.16
N HIS A 27 2.53 -3.20 4.89
CA HIS A 27 2.18 -1.87 4.39
C HIS A 27 1.79 -1.93 2.91
N PRO A 28 0.96 -0.98 2.43
CA PRO A 28 0.71 -0.82 1.00
C PRO A 28 1.99 -0.65 0.21
N ILE A 29 2.02 -1.09 -1.04
CA ILE A 29 3.15 -0.80 -1.92
C ILE A 29 3.15 0.69 -2.31
N SER A 30 4.28 1.19 -2.80
CA SER A 30 4.43 2.58 -3.24
C SER A 30 3.71 2.92 -4.55
N GLU A 31 3.00 1.97 -5.16
CA GLU A 31 2.18 2.20 -6.35
C GLU A 31 0.74 2.57 -5.97
N PRO A 32 0.14 3.56 -6.66
CA PRO A 32 -1.21 3.97 -6.34
C PRO A 32 -2.26 2.91 -6.68
N ALA A 33 -3.29 2.81 -5.86
CA ALA A 33 -4.36 1.83 -6.02
C ALA A 33 -5.15 2.09 -7.32
N PRO A 34 -5.17 1.17 -8.31
CA PRO A 34 -5.96 1.35 -9.52
C PRO A 34 -7.45 1.31 -9.23
N ILE A 35 -8.19 2.10 -10.02
CA ILE A 35 -9.65 2.16 -10.01
C ILE A 35 -10.14 1.61 -11.34
N THR A 36 -10.99 0.59 -11.27
CA THR A 36 -11.62 -0.04 -12.42
C THR A 36 -13.12 0.07 -12.32
N VAL A 37 -13.80 0.36 -13.42
CA VAL A 37 -15.27 0.20 -13.51
C VAL A 37 -15.56 -1.09 -14.25
N ARG A 38 -16.31 -1.98 -13.61
CA ARG A 38 -16.84 -3.19 -14.23
C ARG A 38 -18.19 -2.88 -14.87
N LEU A 39 -18.37 -3.27 -16.12
CA LEU A 39 -19.64 -3.20 -16.86
C LEU A 39 -19.94 -4.59 -17.41
N ALA A 40 -20.89 -5.32 -16.81
CA ALA A 40 -21.08 -6.74 -17.07
C ALA A 40 -19.76 -7.54 -16.91
N ASP A 41 -19.23 -8.09 -18.00
CA ASP A 41 -17.99 -8.88 -18.05
C ASP A 41 -16.73 -8.05 -18.39
N GLU A 42 -16.89 -6.76 -18.72
CA GLU A 42 -15.78 -5.87 -19.10
C GLU A 42 -15.26 -5.09 -17.90
N HIS A 43 -13.93 -4.89 -17.87
CA HIS A 43 -13.24 -4.13 -16.84
C HIS A 43 -12.50 -2.96 -17.48
N HIS A 44 -12.89 -1.74 -17.11
CA HIS A 44 -12.31 -0.51 -17.64
C HIS A 44 -11.45 0.17 -16.57
N LEU A 45 -10.14 0.20 -16.77
CA LEU A 45 -9.25 1.02 -15.94
C LEU A 45 -9.57 2.50 -16.20
N VAL A 46 -9.98 3.22 -15.16
CA VAL A 46 -10.38 4.63 -15.23
C VAL A 46 -9.38 5.57 -14.55
N GLY A 47 -8.45 5.02 -13.78
CA GLY A 47 -7.41 5.82 -13.15
C GLY A 47 -6.85 5.15 -11.90
N TRP A 48 -6.32 5.99 -11.01
CA TRP A 48 -5.71 5.57 -9.76
C TRP A 48 -6.17 6.50 -8.64
N VAL A 49 -6.26 5.96 -7.43
CA VAL A 49 -6.40 6.76 -6.21
C VAL A 49 -5.12 7.57 -6.03
N ARG A 50 -5.23 8.87 -5.75
CA ARG A 50 -4.10 9.74 -5.46
C ARG A 50 -4.06 10.02 -3.97
N GLU A 51 -2.86 10.24 -3.45
CA GLU A 51 -2.63 10.59 -2.05
C GLU A 51 -1.52 11.64 -2.01
N ASP A 52 -1.65 12.63 -1.13
CA ASP A 52 -0.73 13.76 -1.08
C ASP A 52 0.62 13.46 -0.40
N SER A 53 0.78 12.33 0.31
CA SER A 53 2.03 12.04 1.06
C SER A 53 2.40 10.59 1.35
N ASP A 54 1.48 9.64 1.24
CA ASP A 54 1.70 8.35 1.91
C ASP A 54 2.54 7.37 1.06
N TYR A 55 2.56 7.53 -0.26
CA TYR A 55 3.44 6.75 -1.15
C TYR A 55 4.93 6.93 -0.85
N ASP A 56 5.36 8.13 -0.45
CA ASP A 56 6.73 8.38 -0.03
C ASP A 56 7.03 7.62 1.28
N ALA A 57 6.08 7.54 2.21
CA ALA A 57 6.24 6.79 3.44
C ALA A 57 6.35 5.27 3.19
N TYR A 58 5.63 4.73 2.20
CA TYR A 58 5.73 3.31 1.82
C TYR A 58 7.09 3.00 1.19
N LEU A 59 7.59 3.88 0.32
CA LEU A 59 8.94 3.74 -0.24
C LEU A 59 10.00 3.75 0.88
N LEU A 60 9.87 4.67 1.84
CA LEU A 60 10.78 4.75 2.98
C LEU A 60 10.71 3.50 3.88
N ALA A 61 9.54 2.86 3.98
CA ALA A 61 9.41 1.59 4.69
C ALA A 61 10.20 0.48 3.98
N ASP A 62 10.09 0.38 2.66
CA ASP A 62 10.88 -0.57 1.86
C ASP A 62 12.39 -0.33 2.01
N GLU A 63 12.85 0.92 1.94
CA GLU A 63 14.25 1.30 2.14
C GLU A 63 14.75 0.96 3.56
N ALA A 64 13.91 1.17 4.57
CA ALA A 64 14.26 0.85 5.96
C ALA A 64 14.39 -0.66 6.17
N LEU A 65 13.51 -1.46 5.58
CA LEU A 65 13.60 -2.93 5.59
C LEU A 65 14.86 -3.42 4.86
N GLU A 66 15.16 -2.87 3.69
CA GLU A 66 16.40 -3.19 2.97
C GLU A 66 17.63 -2.84 3.81
N THR A 67 17.60 -1.72 4.54
CA THR A 67 18.71 -1.30 5.40
C THR A 67 18.98 -2.28 6.55
N VAL A 68 17.93 -2.86 7.17
CA VAL A 68 18.09 -3.77 8.32
C VAL A 68 18.25 -5.25 7.92
N THR A 69 17.96 -5.60 6.67
CA THR A 69 18.07 -6.97 6.12
C THR A 69 19.25 -7.15 5.16
N SER A 70 19.76 -6.10 4.52
CA SER A 70 20.89 -6.22 3.59
C SER A 70 22.20 -6.48 4.35
N ALA A 71 23.04 -7.36 3.80
CA ALA A 71 24.40 -7.57 4.28
C ALA A 71 25.40 -6.56 3.67
N ALA A 72 24.93 -5.66 2.82
CA ALA A 72 25.76 -4.77 2.01
C ALA A 72 26.35 -3.64 2.86
N LEU A 73 27.57 -3.90 3.35
CA LEU A 73 28.48 -2.95 3.96
C LEU A 73 28.81 -1.83 2.97
N SER A 74 28.30 -0.63 3.21
CA SER A 74 28.91 0.62 2.73
C SER A 74 28.72 1.71 3.78
N ALA A 75 29.83 2.15 4.38
CA ALA A 75 29.93 3.33 5.27
C ALA A 75 29.37 3.25 6.72
N GLY A 76 29.35 2.07 7.34
CA GLY A 76 29.56 1.97 8.80
C GLY A 76 28.33 2.10 9.73
N VAL A 77 27.10 1.97 9.23
CA VAL A 77 25.88 2.05 10.09
C VAL A 77 24.86 0.91 9.86
N SER A 78 24.99 0.11 8.79
CA SER A 78 24.06 -1.00 8.51
C SER A 78 24.36 -2.21 9.39
N GLN A 79 23.46 -2.46 10.35
CA GLN A 79 23.48 -3.68 11.15
C GLN A 79 22.45 -4.63 10.54
N HIS A 80 22.92 -5.75 10.00
CA HIS A 80 22.08 -6.86 9.56
C HIS A 80 21.47 -7.54 10.81
N ILE A 81 20.38 -6.95 11.32
CA ILE A 81 19.72 -7.33 12.58
C ILE A 81 18.53 -8.27 12.36
N TYR A 82 18.01 -8.29 11.13
CA TYR A 82 16.93 -9.19 10.73
C TYR A 82 17.36 -10.09 9.57
N HIS A 83 16.83 -11.31 9.57
CA HIS A 83 16.81 -12.21 8.42
C HIS A 83 15.40 -12.17 7.80
N LEU A 84 15.29 -11.72 6.54
CA LEU A 84 14.04 -11.80 5.79
C LEU A 84 13.75 -13.28 5.45
N GLN A 85 12.69 -13.85 6.01
CA GLN A 85 12.27 -15.22 5.70
C GLN A 85 11.41 -15.28 4.43
N SER A 86 10.42 -14.40 4.32
CA SER A 86 9.51 -14.32 3.19
C SER A 86 8.99 -12.90 3.03
N ALA A 87 8.70 -12.54 1.78
CA ALA A 87 7.96 -11.34 1.42
C ALA A 87 6.94 -11.74 0.35
N GLU A 88 5.68 -11.40 0.57
CA GLU A 88 4.58 -11.70 -0.34
C GLU A 88 3.74 -10.43 -0.56
N THR A 89 2.99 -10.41 -1.65
CA THR A 89 2.02 -9.36 -1.92
C THR A 89 0.63 -9.95 -2.08
N PHE A 90 -0.37 -9.22 -1.62
CA PHE A 90 -1.77 -9.56 -1.82
C PHE A 90 -2.60 -8.30 -2.05
N ALA A 91 -3.85 -8.49 -2.48
CA ALA A 91 -4.73 -7.38 -2.82
C ALA A 91 -5.91 -7.29 -1.86
N PHE A 92 -6.14 -6.10 -1.29
CA PHE A 92 -7.45 -5.73 -0.78
C PHE A 92 -8.28 -5.18 -1.93
N ILE A 93 -9.45 -5.76 -2.13
CA ILE A 93 -10.36 -5.37 -3.21
C ILE A 93 -11.64 -4.85 -2.57
N THR A 94 -11.94 -3.58 -2.84
CA THR A 94 -13.14 -2.91 -2.34
C THR A 94 -14.05 -2.57 -3.52
N TYR A 95 -15.34 -2.87 -3.36
CA TYR A 95 -16.36 -2.70 -4.37
C TYR A 95 -17.33 -1.61 -3.94
N PHE A 96 -17.74 -0.78 -4.90
CA PHE A 96 -18.66 0.33 -4.66
C PHE A 96 -19.73 0.38 -5.75
N ASP A 97 -20.97 0.64 -5.34
CA ASP A 97 -22.11 0.77 -6.25
C ASP A 97 -22.17 2.16 -6.90
N THR A 98 -21.64 3.19 -6.23
CA THR A 98 -21.67 4.56 -6.73
C THR A 98 -20.37 5.32 -6.47
N LEU A 99 -20.12 6.38 -7.25
CA LEU A 99 -19.00 7.30 -6.99
C LEU A 99 -19.14 7.97 -5.62
N SER A 100 -20.37 8.17 -5.14
CA SER A 100 -20.60 8.74 -3.80
C SER A 100 -20.09 7.81 -2.70
N ASP A 101 -20.30 6.50 -2.83
CA ASP A 101 -19.85 5.51 -1.85
C ASP A 101 -18.32 5.43 -1.83
N LEU A 102 -17.69 5.45 -3.01
CA LEU A 102 -16.23 5.51 -3.12
C LEU A 102 -15.68 6.78 -2.44
N ARG A 103 -16.28 7.95 -2.70
CA ARG A 103 -15.84 9.21 -2.08
C ARG A 103 -16.00 9.20 -0.56
N GLN A 104 -17.09 8.62 -0.06
CA GLN A 104 -17.31 8.49 1.38
C GLN A 104 -16.26 7.58 2.01
N PHE A 105 -15.97 6.43 1.39
CA PHE A 105 -14.92 5.53 1.85
C PHE A 105 -13.54 6.19 1.89
N LEU A 106 -13.15 6.93 0.84
CA LEU A 106 -11.89 7.66 0.84
C LEU A 106 -11.86 8.71 1.96
N ALA A 107 -12.96 9.42 2.20
CA ALA A 107 -13.01 10.40 3.28
C ALA A 107 -12.89 9.79 4.68
N ASP A 108 -13.50 8.60 4.89
CA ASP A 108 -13.58 7.96 6.21
C ASP A 108 -12.33 7.13 6.55
N GLU A 109 -11.89 6.31 5.59
CA GLU A 109 -10.83 5.32 5.83
C GLU A 109 -9.46 5.82 5.33
N TRP A 110 -9.44 6.55 4.21
CA TRP A 110 -8.20 6.97 3.53
C TRP A 110 -8.14 8.49 3.42
N SER A 111 -8.23 9.20 4.55
CA SER A 111 -8.53 10.65 4.58
C SER A 111 -7.60 11.59 3.78
N ALA A 112 -6.38 11.14 3.41
CA ALA A 112 -5.45 11.87 2.55
C ALA A 112 -5.59 11.53 1.05
N ALA A 113 -6.46 10.58 0.72
CA ALA A 113 -6.71 10.09 -0.61
C ALA A 113 -7.79 10.90 -1.34
N TYR A 114 -7.60 11.09 -2.62
CA TYR A 114 -8.54 11.79 -3.48
C TYR A 114 -8.59 11.20 -4.89
N LEU A 115 -9.63 11.59 -5.61
CA LEU A 115 -9.83 11.27 -7.02
C LEU A 115 -9.55 12.51 -7.86
N GLU A 116 -8.75 12.37 -8.90
CA GLU A 116 -8.61 13.43 -9.90
C GLU A 116 -9.97 13.65 -10.61
N ASP A 117 -10.30 14.90 -10.94
CA ASP A 117 -11.60 15.24 -11.56
C ASP A 117 -11.88 14.42 -12.83
N LEU A 118 -10.85 14.18 -13.65
CA LEU A 118 -10.98 13.39 -14.87
C LEU A 118 -11.38 11.93 -14.55
N VAL A 119 -10.81 11.35 -13.50
CA VAL A 119 -11.12 9.98 -13.06
C VAL A 119 -12.57 9.93 -12.55
N ALA A 120 -12.98 10.90 -11.74
CA ALA A 120 -14.36 11.01 -11.27
C ALA A 120 -15.36 11.13 -12.44
N MET A 121 -15.06 11.98 -13.44
CA MET A 121 -15.87 12.13 -14.63
C MET A 121 -15.97 10.83 -15.45
N GLN A 122 -14.86 10.10 -15.59
CA GLN A 122 -14.85 8.82 -16.30
C GLN A 122 -15.66 7.75 -15.59
N ILE A 123 -15.55 7.67 -14.25
CA ILE A 123 -16.39 6.80 -13.42
C ILE A 123 -17.85 7.13 -13.64
N GLU A 124 -18.26 8.40 -13.46
CA GLU A 124 -19.66 8.81 -13.67
C GLU A 124 -20.15 8.47 -15.07
N SER A 125 -19.34 8.73 -16.10
CA SER A 125 -19.73 8.44 -17.49
C SER A 125 -20.00 6.95 -17.72
N LEU A 126 -19.20 6.05 -17.13
CA LEU A 126 -19.41 4.61 -17.27
C LEU A 126 -20.58 4.12 -16.40
N MET A 127 -20.71 4.67 -15.19
CA MET A 127 -21.77 4.32 -14.24
C MET A 127 -23.17 4.83 -14.66
N HIS A 128 -23.26 5.70 -15.66
CA HIS A 128 -24.53 6.11 -16.29
C HIS A 128 -24.82 5.37 -17.60
N SER A 129 -23.98 4.41 -17.99
CA SER A 129 -24.26 3.59 -19.16
C SER A 129 -25.50 2.71 -18.90
N PRO A 130 -26.21 2.25 -19.95
CA PRO A 130 -27.35 1.34 -19.77
C PRO A 130 -26.93 -0.13 -19.54
N VAL A 131 -25.63 -0.42 -19.38
CA VAL A 131 -25.12 -1.79 -19.22
C VAL A 131 -25.46 -2.30 -17.80
N PRO A 132 -25.96 -3.53 -17.62
CA PRO A 132 -26.21 -4.06 -16.29
C PRO A 132 -24.90 -4.37 -15.51
N ASP A 133 -25.05 -4.69 -14.22
CA ASP A 133 -23.98 -5.17 -13.34
C ASP A 133 -22.75 -4.25 -13.30
N GLN A 134 -23.00 -3.00 -12.89
CA GLN A 134 -21.97 -1.97 -12.81
C GLN A 134 -21.40 -1.88 -11.39
N GLU A 135 -20.09 -1.86 -11.29
CA GLU A 135 -19.38 -1.72 -10.01
C GLU A 135 -18.11 -0.93 -10.21
N ILE A 136 -17.77 -0.12 -9.21
CA ILE A 136 -16.45 0.50 -9.11
C ILE A 136 -15.60 -0.40 -8.21
N ILE A 137 -14.39 -0.69 -8.64
CA ILE A 137 -13.47 -1.61 -7.98
C ILE A 137 -12.17 -0.84 -7.70
N VAL A 138 -11.80 -0.75 -6.43
CA VAL A 138 -10.49 -0.27 -6.00
C VAL A 138 -9.67 -1.45 -5.52
N LYS A 139 -8.43 -1.55 -6.00
CA LYS A 139 -7.51 -2.64 -5.66
C LYS A 139 -6.25 -2.08 -5.00
N GLU A 140 -6.14 -2.21 -3.70
CA GLU A 140 -4.92 -1.88 -2.96
C GLU A 140 -4.00 -3.10 -2.94
N ILE A 141 -2.73 -2.92 -3.27
CA ILE A 141 -1.74 -4.00 -3.14
C ILE A 141 -0.94 -3.74 -1.86
N VAL A 142 -0.89 -4.76 -1.01
CA VAL A 142 -0.17 -4.72 0.27
C VAL A 142 0.95 -5.74 0.24
N GLN A 143 2.12 -5.30 0.69
CA GLN A 143 3.25 -6.17 0.95
C GLN A 143 3.19 -6.66 2.40
N ILE A 144 3.53 -7.93 2.60
CA ILE A 144 3.71 -8.52 3.93
C ILE A 144 5.04 -9.25 3.98
N SER A 145 5.84 -8.90 4.99
CA SER A 145 7.19 -9.43 5.19
C SER A 145 7.32 -10.08 6.55
N LEU A 146 7.98 -11.23 6.60
CA LEU A 146 8.31 -11.94 7.83
C LEU A 146 9.81 -11.89 8.08
N LEU A 147 10.20 -11.25 9.18
CA LEU A 147 11.59 -11.00 9.56
C LEU A 147 11.92 -11.67 10.89
N TYR A 148 13.04 -12.39 10.97
CA TYR A 148 13.51 -12.99 12.23
C TYR A 148 14.66 -12.21 12.80
N GLN A 149 14.67 -12.09 14.13
CA GLN A 149 15.83 -11.60 14.84
C GLN A 149 17.03 -12.51 14.55
N ARG A 150 18.18 -11.89 14.23
CA ARG A 150 19.45 -12.60 14.06
C ARG A 150 20.15 -12.88 15.39
#